data_AF-A0A2E7QJG9-F1
#
_entry.id   AF-A0A2E7QJG9-F1
#
_cell.length_a   1.000
_cell.length_b   1.000
_cell.length_c   1.000
_cell.angle_alpha   90.00
_cell.angle_beta   90.00
_cell.angle_gamma   90.00
#
_symmetry.space_group_name_H-M   'P 1'
#
loop_
_entity.id
_entity.type
_entity.pdbx_description
1 polymer ?
#
loop_
_entity_poly.entity_id
_entity_poly.type
_entity_poly.pdbx_seq_one_letter_code
_entity_poly.pdbx_strand_id
1 'polypeptide(L)'
;MLTEIIVVDADLDNIVPNIADYKFIGQADFSDQIAEARKDVYRMVYADMENNNPSYTHAKIKDEVEKVHDFIETPNLKDCIVRLAISRIFKGNSLLEMAGAYEMEASLIPLRYHYDVNEDNVVDTGEISVRSKYVFGR
;
A
#
# COMPACT_ATOMS: atom_id res chain seq x y z
N MET A 1 8.75 -2.02 -7.69
CA MET A 1 7.90 -2.37 -6.51
C MET A 1 8.14 -1.32 -5.43
N LEU A 2 7.21 -1.08 -4.51
CA LEU A 2 7.40 -0.15 -3.37
C LEU A 2 8.32 -0.76 -2.30
N THR A 3 9.58 -1.03 -2.65
CA THR A 3 10.53 -1.78 -1.81
C THR A 3 10.90 -1.05 -0.51
N GLU A 4 10.95 0.27 -0.56
CA GLU A 4 11.34 1.16 0.54
C GLU A 4 10.35 1.20 1.71
N ILE A 5 9.08 0.84 1.47
CA ILE A 5 8.05 0.84 2.52
C ILE A 5 8.12 -0.47 3.29
N ILE A 6 8.76 -0.44 4.46
CA ILE A 6 8.94 -1.61 5.32
C ILE A 6 7.69 -1.80 6.21
N VAL A 7 7.11 -3.00 6.14
CA VAL A 7 6.01 -3.46 7.00
C VAL A 7 6.48 -4.73 7.70
N VAL A 8 6.34 -4.77 9.02
CA VAL A 8 6.69 -5.91 9.86
C VAL A 8 5.46 -6.43 10.63
N ASP A 9 5.53 -7.66 11.16
CA ASP A 9 4.42 -8.27 11.92
C ASP A 9 3.90 -7.37 13.05
N ALA A 10 4.78 -6.60 13.72
CA ALA A 10 4.40 -5.66 14.77
C ALA A 10 3.47 -4.53 14.28
N ASP A 11 3.60 -4.09 13.02
CA ASP A 11 2.69 -3.10 12.44
C ASP A 11 1.28 -3.67 12.30
N LEU A 12 1.16 -4.97 11.99
CA LEU A 12 -0.12 -5.67 11.89
C LEU A 12 -0.74 -5.85 13.29
N ASP A 13 0.08 -6.22 14.28
CA ASP A 13 -0.34 -6.45 15.66
C ASP A 13 -0.86 -5.18 16.36
N ASN A 14 -0.32 -4.00 15.98
CA ASN A 14 -0.82 -2.71 16.46
C ASN A 14 -2.28 -2.42 16.04
N ILE A 15 -2.74 -3.00 14.91
CA ILE A 15 -4.11 -2.81 14.41
C ILE A 15 -5.01 -3.94 14.88
N VAL A 16 -4.53 -5.18 14.80
CA VAL A 16 -5.23 -6.38 15.29
C VAL A 16 -4.35 -7.05 16.33
N PRO A 17 -4.61 -6.82 17.63
CA PRO A 17 -3.86 -7.48 18.68
C PRO A 17 -3.96 -9.00 18.58
N ASN A 18 -2.83 -9.69 18.73
CA ASN A 18 -2.70 -11.14 18.56
C ASN A 18 -2.92 -11.61 17.11
N ILE A 19 -2.53 -10.80 16.13
CA ILE A 19 -2.63 -11.18 14.71
C ILE A 19 -1.92 -12.51 14.40
N ALA A 20 -0.91 -12.87 15.20
CA ALA A 20 -0.18 -14.14 15.09
C ALA A 20 -1.08 -15.39 15.22
N ASP A 21 -2.23 -15.30 15.91
CA ASP A 21 -3.19 -16.41 16.06
C ASP A 21 -3.82 -16.83 14.72
N TYR A 22 -3.72 -15.95 13.71
CA TYR A 22 -4.24 -16.18 12.36
C TYR A 22 -3.20 -16.77 11.40
N LYS A 23 -2.00 -17.14 11.89
CA LYS A 23 -1.00 -17.87 11.08
C LYS A 23 -1.48 -19.29 10.79
N PHE A 24 -1.34 -19.72 9.54
CA PHE A 24 -1.54 -21.13 9.21
C PHE A 24 -0.46 -22.02 9.81
N ILE A 25 -0.77 -23.31 9.97
CA ILE A 25 0.22 -24.30 10.43
C ILE A 25 1.40 -24.32 9.44
N GLY A 26 2.60 -24.05 9.95
CA GLY A 26 3.84 -24.01 9.16
C GLY A 26 4.16 -22.64 8.55
N GLN A 27 3.32 -21.62 8.75
CA GLN A 27 3.59 -20.25 8.34
C GLN A 27 4.51 -19.55 9.36
N ALA A 28 5.67 -19.07 8.91
CA ALA A 28 6.63 -18.38 9.77
C ALA A 28 6.19 -16.95 10.11
N ASP A 29 5.75 -16.20 9.09
CA ASP A 29 5.37 -14.79 9.16
C ASP A 29 4.28 -14.45 8.14
N PHE A 30 3.88 -13.18 8.05
CA PHE A 30 2.90 -12.70 7.09
C PHE A 30 3.53 -12.12 5.81
N SER A 31 4.75 -12.54 5.44
CA SER A 31 5.48 -11.97 4.30
C SER A 31 4.71 -12.04 3.00
N ASP A 32 3.98 -13.14 2.78
CA ASP A 32 3.21 -13.36 1.55
C ASP A 32 2.02 -12.40 1.46
N GLN A 33 1.26 -12.26 2.54
CA GLN A 33 0.11 -11.34 2.60
C GLN A 33 0.57 -9.88 2.48
N ILE A 34 1.69 -9.52 3.12
CA ILE A 34 2.33 -8.20 3.00
C ILE A 34 2.80 -7.96 1.55
N ALA A 35 3.43 -8.94 0.91
CA ALA A 35 3.91 -8.82 -0.47
C ALA A 35 2.77 -8.66 -1.46
N GLU A 36 1.64 -9.37 -1.26
CA GLU A 36 0.45 -9.19 -2.08
C GLU A 36 -0.21 -7.82 -1.86
N ALA A 37 -0.37 -7.39 -0.61
CA ALA A 37 -0.88 -6.05 -0.29
C ALA A 37 -0.02 -4.95 -0.92
N ARG A 38 1.31 -5.09 -0.87
CA ARG A 38 2.25 -4.17 -1.52
C ARG A 38 2.09 -4.11 -3.04
N LYS A 39 1.81 -5.26 -3.69
CA LYS A 39 1.52 -5.30 -5.13
C LYS A 39 0.24 -4.54 -5.48
N ASP A 40 -0.78 -4.62 -4.63
CA ASP A 40 -2.03 -3.88 -4.86
C ASP A 40 -1.83 -2.38 -4.71
N VAL A 41 -1.14 -1.94 -3.64
CA VAL A 41 -0.84 -0.51 -3.46
C VAL A 41 0.05 0.01 -4.58
N TYR A 42 1.04 -0.78 -5.04
CA TYR A 42 1.82 -0.45 -6.24
C TYR A 42 0.93 -0.23 -7.47
N ARG A 43 -0.08 -1.09 -7.71
CA ARG A 43 -1.02 -0.93 -8.83
C ARG A 43 -1.90 0.31 -8.68
N MET A 44 -2.30 0.65 -7.46
CA MET A 44 -3.08 1.85 -7.18
C MET A 44 -2.27 3.11 -7.48
N VAL A 45 -1.02 3.19 -7.02
CA VAL A 45 -0.11 4.31 -7.31
C VAL A 45 0.20 4.39 -8.80
N TYR A 46 0.42 3.24 -9.45
CA TYR A 46 0.65 3.18 -10.89
C TYR A 46 -0.52 3.76 -11.69
N ALA A 47 -1.75 3.32 -11.39
CA ALA A 47 -2.96 3.81 -12.04
C ALA A 47 -3.22 5.30 -11.73
N ASP A 48 -2.89 5.75 -10.51
CA ASP A 48 -2.97 7.16 -10.14
C ASP A 48 -2.00 8.01 -10.98
N MET A 49 -0.76 7.58 -11.14
CA MET A 49 0.21 8.26 -11.99
C MET A 49 -0.19 8.28 -13.47
N GLU A 50 -0.76 7.19 -14.00
CA GLU A 50 -1.32 7.16 -15.37
C GLU A 50 -2.43 8.20 -15.56
N ASN A 51 -3.31 8.37 -14.58
CA ASN A 51 -4.41 9.32 -14.66
C ASN A 51 -3.96 10.77 -14.49
N ASN A 52 -3.01 11.03 -13.59
CA ASN A 52 -2.54 12.39 -13.29
C ASN A 52 -1.46 12.88 -14.26
N ASN A 53 -0.76 11.96 -14.94
CA ASN A 53 0.28 12.28 -15.92
C ASN A 53 0.03 11.59 -17.28
N PRO A 54 -1.02 11.97 -18.03
CA PRO A 54 -1.36 11.31 -19.30
C PRO A 54 -0.27 11.43 -20.38
N SER A 55 0.67 12.35 -20.22
CA SER A 55 1.82 12.54 -21.12
C SER A 55 2.96 11.56 -20.84
N TYR A 56 2.95 10.85 -19.71
CA TYR A 56 3.99 9.89 -19.38
C TYR A 56 3.76 8.57 -20.13
N THR A 57 4.85 7.99 -20.63
CA THR A 57 4.78 6.64 -21.20
C THR A 57 4.68 5.61 -20.08
N HIS A 58 4.12 4.43 -20.37
CA HIS A 58 4.05 3.32 -19.43
C HIS A 58 5.42 2.98 -18.79
N ALA A 59 6.49 3.08 -19.59
CA ALA A 59 7.87 2.90 -19.12
C ALA A 59 8.28 3.99 -18.12
N LYS A 60 8.01 5.27 -18.44
CA LYS A 60 8.32 6.38 -17.54
C LYS A 60 7.56 6.25 -16.21
N ILE A 61 6.28 5.90 -16.25
CA ILE A 61 5.48 5.73 -15.02
C ILE A 61 6.07 4.62 -14.16
N LYS A 62 6.52 3.52 -14.76
CA LYS A 62 7.17 2.44 -14.02
C LYS A 62 8.41 2.94 -13.28
N ASP A 63 9.27 3.71 -13.96
CA ASP A 63 10.48 4.27 -13.37
C ASP A 63 10.16 5.28 -12.25
N GLU A 64 9.12 6.10 -12.40
CA GLU A 64 8.70 7.05 -11.37
C GLU A 64 8.10 6.36 -10.14
N VAL A 65 7.32 5.27 -10.32
CA VAL A 65 6.76 4.51 -9.19
C VAL A 65 7.87 3.84 -8.35
N GLU A 66 9.03 3.52 -8.94
CA GLU A 66 10.16 2.98 -8.19
C GLU A 66 10.82 4.02 -7.26
N LYS A 67 10.63 5.31 -7.53
CA LYS A 67 11.11 6.44 -6.70
C LYS A 67 10.06 6.91 -5.69
N VAL A 68 8.95 6.19 -5.56
CA VAL A 68 7.88 6.57 -4.64
C VAL A 68 8.26 6.20 -3.22
N HIS A 69 8.27 7.21 -2.36
CA HIS A 69 8.45 7.08 -0.93
C HIS A 69 7.16 7.45 -0.20
N ASP A 70 6.94 6.78 0.93
CA ASP A 70 5.81 7.11 1.81
C ASP A 70 6.01 8.49 2.45
N PHE A 71 4.93 9.16 2.78
CA PHE A 71 5.02 10.48 3.39
C PHE A 71 5.46 10.38 4.85
N ILE A 72 6.52 11.10 5.22
CA ILE A 72 7.18 10.97 6.54
C ILE A 72 6.22 11.33 7.70
N GLU A 73 5.37 12.34 7.53
CA GLU A 73 4.47 12.79 8.61
C GLU A 73 3.18 11.95 8.71
N THR A 74 2.73 11.35 7.60
CA THR A 74 1.53 10.51 7.54
C THR A 74 1.81 9.31 6.63
N PRO A 75 2.22 8.15 7.18
CA PRO A 75 2.65 6.98 6.40
C PRO A 75 1.45 6.26 5.78
N ASN A 76 0.75 6.95 4.87
CA ASN A 76 -0.53 6.53 4.32
C ASN A 76 -0.37 5.31 3.42
N LEU A 77 0.75 5.19 2.70
CA LEU A 77 1.00 4.01 1.87
C LEU A 77 1.27 2.79 2.76
N LYS A 78 2.08 2.93 3.82
CA LYS A 78 2.31 1.88 4.80
C LYS A 78 1.01 1.45 5.47
N ASP A 79 0.21 2.41 5.93
CA ASP A 79 -1.10 2.17 6.56
C ASP A 79 -2.08 1.44 5.63
N CYS A 80 -2.06 1.77 4.34
CA CYS A 80 -2.85 1.08 3.33
C CYS A 80 -2.36 -0.36 3.13
N ILE A 81 -1.04 -0.57 3.03
CA ILE A 81 -0.45 -1.92 2.93
C ILE A 81 -0.81 -2.76 4.16
N VAL A 82 -0.71 -2.20 5.37
CA VAL A 82 -1.03 -2.89 6.63
C VAL A 82 -2.49 -3.35 6.65
N ARG A 83 -3.45 -2.47 6.33
CA ARG A 83 -4.88 -2.82 6.33
C ARG A 83 -5.23 -3.83 5.25
N LEU A 84 -4.66 -3.72 4.04
CA LEU A 84 -4.85 -4.72 2.99
C LEU A 84 -4.23 -6.07 3.36
N ALA A 85 -3.06 -6.08 4.02
CA ALA A 85 -2.43 -7.30 4.51
C ALA A 85 -3.32 -7.99 5.56
N ILE A 86 -3.86 -7.24 6.52
CA ILE A 86 -4.82 -7.74 7.53
C ILE A 86 -6.06 -8.33 6.85
N SER A 87 -6.62 -7.63 5.87
CA SER A 87 -7.75 -8.16 5.11
C SER A 87 -7.44 -9.51 4.47
N ARG A 88 -6.27 -9.65 3.84
CA ARG A 88 -5.82 -10.91 3.22
C ARG A 88 -5.65 -12.03 4.25
N ILE A 89 -5.09 -11.71 5.43
CA ILE A 89 -4.97 -12.66 6.55
C ILE A 89 -6.36 -13.16 6.96
N PHE A 90 -7.33 -12.27 7.16
CA PHE A 90 -8.69 -12.66 7.52
C PHE A 90 -9.42 -13.42 6.43
N LYS A 91 -9.23 -13.05 5.16
CA LYS A 91 -9.79 -13.76 4.03
C LYS A 91 -9.25 -15.19 3.93
N GLY A 92 -7.95 -15.38 4.14
CA GLY A 92 -7.32 -16.70 4.24
C GLY A 92 -7.95 -17.54 5.37
N ASN A 93 -8.25 -16.91 6.50
CA ASN A 93 -8.90 -17.54 7.65
C ASN A 93 -10.44 -17.62 7.54
N SER A 94 -11.02 -17.37 6.36
CA SER A 94 -12.47 -17.40 6.10
C SER A 94 -13.31 -16.39 6.90
N LEU A 95 -12.68 -15.34 7.44
CA LEU A 95 -13.34 -14.24 8.16
C LEU A 95 -13.69 -13.11 7.19
N LEU A 96 -14.62 -13.38 6.28
CA LEU A 96 -14.90 -12.52 5.12
C LEU A 96 -15.46 -11.14 5.48
N GLU A 97 -16.30 -11.04 6.52
CA GLU A 97 -16.86 -9.76 6.97
C GLU A 97 -15.75 -8.83 7.52
N MET A 98 -14.86 -9.38 8.34
CA MET A 98 -13.70 -8.65 8.85
C MET A 98 -12.77 -8.26 7.71
N ALA A 99 -12.49 -9.18 6.78
CA ALA A 99 -11.68 -8.87 5.60
C ALA A 99 -12.25 -7.71 4.78
N GLY A 100 -13.58 -7.69 4.57
CA GLY A 100 -14.27 -6.61 3.87
C GLY A 100 -14.20 -5.26 4.60
N ALA A 101 -14.28 -5.27 5.94
CA ALA A 101 -14.12 -4.04 6.73
C ALA A 101 -12.73 -3.40 6.53
N TYR A 102 -11.66 -4.20 6.56
CA TYR A 102 -10.30 -3.69 6.37
C TYR A 102 -9.99 -3.30 4.91
N GLU A 103 -10.61 -3.95 3.91
CA GLU A 103 -10.57 -3.47 2.52
C GLU A 103 -11.21 -2.08 2.40
N MET A 104 -12.37 -1.88 3.06
CA MET A 104 -13.04 -0.59 3.07
C MET A 104 -12.21 0.47 3.82
N GLU A 105 -11.62 0.15 4.97
CA GLU A 105 -10.74 1.11 5.67
C GLU A 105 -9.54 1.51 4.81
N ALA A 106 -8.91 0.54 4.13
CA ALA A 106 -7.80 0.82 3.22
C ALA A 106 -8.25 1.76 2.08
N SER A 107 -9.46 1.60 1.56
CA SER A 107 -10.01 2.45 0.49
C SER A 107 -10.18 3.91 0.87
N LEU A 108 -10.35 4.18 2.17
CA LEU A 108 -10.59 5.52 2.69
C LEU A 108 -9.29 6.31 2.91
N ILE A 109 -8.14 5.62 2.88
CA ILE A 109 -6.83 6.24 3.06
C ILE A 109 -6.45 6.96 1.77
N PRO A 110 -6.18 8.28 1.82
CA PRO A 110 -5.73 9.00 0.65
C PRO A 110 -4.33 8.53 0.26
N LEU A 111 -4.13 8.29 -1.03
CA LEU A 111 -2.81 7.97 -1.60
C LEU A 111 -1.99 9.26 -1.56
N ARG A 112 -1.16 9.38 -0.53
CA ARG A 112 -0.21 10.48 -0.35
C ARG A 112 1.18 9.90 -0.40
N TYR A 113 1.97 10.43 -1.30
CA TYR A 113 3.33 9.98 -1.52
C TYR A 113 4.16 11.09 -2.13
N HIS A 114 5.47 10.94 -2.04
CA HIS A 114 6.42 11.84 -2.70
C HIS A 114 7.36 11.03 -3.60
N TYR A 115 7.90 11.71 -4.61
CA TYR A 115 8.92 11.19 -5.50
C TYR A 115 10.21 11.92 -5.23
N ASP A 116 11.32 11.19 -5.11
CA ASP A 116 12.63 11.82 -5.03
C ASP A 116 13.02 12.31 -6.43
N VAL A 117 13.00 13.63 -6.63
CA VAL A 117 13.31 14.26 -7.92
C VAL A 117 14.81 14.33 -8.16
N ASN A 118 15.62 14.24 -7.09
CA ASN A 118 17.05 14.51 -7.13
C ASN A 118 17.86 13.37 -6.54
N GLU A 119 18.73 12.73 -7.33
CA GLU A 119 19.80 11.83 -6.83
C GLU A 119 20.78 12.54 -5.85
N ASP A 120 20.61 13.85 -5.61
CA ASP A 120 21.48 14.72 -4.82
C ASP A 120 21.00 15.03 -3.38
N ASN A 121 19.97 14.35 -2.84
CA ASN A 121 19.43 14.60 -1.48
C ASN A 121 18.92 16.05 -1.24
N VAL A 122 18.71 16.85 -2.29
CA VAL A 122 18.05 18.15 -2.17
C VAL A 122 16.56 17.91 -2.37
N VAL A 123 15.86 17.77 -1.24
CA VAL A 123 14.42 17.52 -1.17
C VAL A 123 13.66 18.70 -1.79
N ASP A 124 13.42 18.64 -3.10
CA ASP A 124 12.43 19.48 -3.79
C ASP A 124 11.21 18.59 -4.00
N THR A 125 10.36 18.53 -2.97
CA THR A 125 9.25 17.59 -2.85
C THR A 125 8.04 18.08 -3.64
N GLY A 126 7.78 17.46 -4.80
CA GLY A 126 6.48 17.56 -5.44
C GLY A 126 5.45 16.73 -4.65
N GLU A 127 4.61 17.39 -3.86
CA GLU A 127 3.53 16.73 -3.11
C GLU A 127 2.40 16.31 -4.07
N ILE A 128 1.98 15.04 -3.97
CA ILE A 128 0.78 14.56 -4.66
C ILE A 128 -0.12 13.91 -3.60
N SER A 129 -1.31 14.50 -3.41
CA SER A 129 -2.36 13.95 -2.57
C SER A 129 -3.58 13.64 -3.42
N VAL A 130 -3.87 12.36 -3.63
CA VAL A 130 -5.06 11.94 -4.39
C VAL A 130 -5.98 11.12 -3.50
N ARG A 131 -7.24 11.52 -3.51
CA ARG A 131 -8.31 10.71 -2.93
C ARG A 131 -8.70 9.69 -4.00
N SER A 132 -8.24 8.45 -3.84
CA SER A 132 -8.54 7.38 -4.80
C SER A 132 -10.05 7.22 -4.91
N LYS A 133 -10.62 7.59 -6.07
CA LYS A 133 -12.03 7.38 -6.37
C LYS A 133 -12.15 5.92 -6.79
N TYR A 134 -12.68 5.08 -5.92
CA TYR A 134 -13.00 3.70 -6.28
C TYR A 134 -13.94 3.71 -7.50
N VAL A 135 -13.47 3.18 -8.62
CA VAL A 135 -14.33 2.76 -9.73
C VAL A 135 -14.87 1.39 -9.33
N PHE A 136 -16.02 1.36 -8.66
CA PHE A 136 -16.83 0.14 -8.61
C PHE A 136 -17.31 -0.15 -10.03
N GLY A 137 -16.64 -1.07 -10.71
CA GLY A 137 -17.02 -1.53 -12.03
C GLY A 137 -18.09 -2.61 -11.98
N ARG A 138 -19.37 -2.22 -12.07
CA ARG A 138 -20.36 -2.57 -13.11
C ARG A 138 -21.78 -2.33 -12.62
#